data_AF-A0A161X3A4-F1
#
_entry.id   AF-A0A161X3A4-F1
#
_cell.length_a   1.000
_cell.length_b   1.000
_cell.length_c   1.000
_cell.angle_alpha   90.00
_cell.angle_beta   90.00
_cell.angle_gamma   90.00
#
_symmetry.space_group_name_H-M   'P 1'
#
loop_
_entity.id
_entity.type
_entity.pdbx_description
1 polymer ?
#
loop_
_entity_poly.entity_id
_entity_poly.type
_entity_poly.pdbx_seq_one_letter_code
_entity_poly.pdbx_strand_id
1 'polypeptide(L)' 'MESIIEDILKDEFVEYSKVYESAKIKGMSKKEVREVKQRIGVKTICVANGEERIWLWYIPKNIWNRYSQKK' A
#
# COMPACT_ATOMS: atom_id res chain seq x y z
N MET A 1 7.47 8.11 -14.02
CA MET A 1 8.37 7.19 -13.29
C MET A 1 7.55 6.68 -12.12
N GLU A 2 6.96 5.49 -12.26
CA GLU A 2 6.09 4.89 -11.24
C GLU A 2 6.91 4.66 -9.97
N SER A 3 6.37 5.06 -8.80
CA SER A 3 7.12 4.83 -7.56
C SER A 3 7.09 3.33 -7.23
N ILE A 4 8.18 2.75 -6.74
CA ILE A 4 8.25 1.33 -6.31
C ILE A 4 7.05 0.94 -5.42
N ILE A 5 6.56 1.86 -4.59
CA ILE A 5 5.39 1.65 -3.71
C ILE A 5 4.08 1.63 -4.50
N GLU A 6 3.94 2.43 -5.57
CA GLU A 6 2.81 2.34 -6.49
C GLU A 6 2.79 0.97 -7.19
N ASP A 7 3.95 0.44 -7.60
CA ASP A 7 4.04 -0.90 -8.21
C ASP A 7 3.73 -2.05 -7.25
N ILE A 8 4.05 -1.88 -5.96
CA ILE A 8 3.77 -2.88 -4.92
C ILE A 8 2.28 -2.88 -4.60
N LEU A 9 1.68 -1.70 -4.44
CA LEU A 9 0.28 -1.57 -4.04
C LEU A 9 -0.69 -1.77 -5.21
N LYS A 10 -0.31 -1.33 -6.41
CA LYS A 10 -1.16 -1.29 -7.61
C LYS A 10 -2.57 -0.83 -7.27
N ASP A 11 -3.55 -1.68 -7.51
CA ASP A 11 -4.97 -1.54 -7.26
C ASP A 11 -5.47 -2.49 -6.18
N GLU A 12 -4.58 -2.92 -5.27
CA GLU A 12 -4.85 -3.91 -4.21
C GLU A 12 -4.66 -3.33 -2.80
N PHE A 13 -5.12 -4.11 -1.81
CA PHE A 13 -4.79 -3.91 -0.40
C PHE A 13 -3.64 -4.84 -0.03
N VAL A 14 -2.51 -4.29 0.42
CA VAL A 14 -1.31 -5.08 0.72
C VAL A 14 -0.92 -4.91 2.18
N GLU A 15 -0.61 -6.01 2.85
CA GLU A 15 -0.14 -5.98 4.23
C GLU A 15 1.14 -5.14 4.37
N TYR A 16 1.17 -4.26 5.38
CA TYR A 16 2.26 -3.28 5.51
C TYR A 16 3.65 -3.94 5.63
N SER A 17 3.74 -5.09 6.30
CA SER A 17 4.96 -5.89 6.46
C SER A 17 5.53 -6.27 5.07
N LYS A 18 4.69 -6.83 4.21
CA LYS A 18 5.01 -7.22 2.84
C LYS A 18 5.42 -6.03 1.97
N VAL A 19 4.84 -4.84 2.19
CA VAL A 19 5.27 -3.62 1.50
C VAL A 19 6.72 -3.27 1.84
N TYR A 20 7.08 -3.31 3.12
CA TYR A 20 8.46 -3.03 3.55
C TYR A 20 9.45 -4.10 3.07
N GLU A 21 9.06 -5.37 3.09
CA GLU A 21 9.89 -6.48 2.56
C GLU A 21 10.15 -6.29 1.06
N SER A 22 9.09 -6.06 0.29
CA SER A 22 9.19 -5.85 -1.17
C SER A 22 10.00 -4.61 -1.51
N ALA A 23 9.81 -3.51 -0.77
CA ALA A 23 10.56 -2.29 -0.97
C ALA A 23 12.05 -2.48 -0.63
N LYS A 24 12.37 -3.24 0.42
CA LYS A 24 13.75 -3.58 0.79
C LYS A 24 14.44 -4.40 -0.30
N ILE A 25 13.75 -5.39 -0.88
CA ILE A 25 14.28 -6.19 -2.02
C ILE A 25 14.60 -5.28 -3.21
N LYS A 26 13.79 -4.24 -3.43
CA LYS A 26 14.00 -3.22 -4.46
C LYS A 26 14.97 -2.09 -4.05
N GLY A 27 15.69 -2.25 -2.94
CA GLY A 27 16.75 -1.32 -2.50
C GLY A 27 16.29 -0.08 -1.74
N MET A 28 15.00 0.02 -1.35
CA MET A 28 14.51 1.16 -0.57
C MET A 28 14.75 1.00 0.93
N SER A 29 15.15 2.09 1.57
CA SER A 29 15.18 2.22 3.02
C SER A 29 13.77 2.46 3.60
N LYS A 30 13.59 2.15 4.89
CA LYS A 30 12.33 2.45 5.59
C LYS A 30 11.98 3.94 5.57
N LYS A 31 12.97 4.83 5.53
CA LYS A 31 12.78 6.28 5.46
C LYS A 31 12.16 6.67 4.11
N GLU A 32 12.75 6.21 3.01
CA GLU A 32 12.22 6.45 1.66
C GLU A 32 10.82 5.87 1.49
N VAL A 33 10.55 4.67 2.03
CA VAL A 33 9.19 4.10 2.02
C VAL A 33 8.17 5.03 2.68
N ARG A 34 8.52 5.66 3.82
CA ARG A 34 7.63 6.58 4.53
C ARG A 34 7.43 7.89 3.76
N GLU A 35 8.48 8.44 3.17
CA GLU A 35 8.41 9.64 2.34
C GLU A 35 7.52 9.41 1.12
N VAL A 36 7.71 8.28 0.42
CA VAL A 36 6.86 7.89 -0.71
C VAL A 36 5.43 7.68 -0.27
N LYS A 37 5.20 6.97 0.85
CA LYS A 37 3.86 6.74 1.43
C LYS A 37 3.09 8.05 1.57
N GLN A 38 3.72 9.07 2.16
CA GLN A 38 3.13 10.39 2.34
C GLN A 38 2.89 11.10 1.01
N ARG A 39 3.90 11.10 0.13
CA ARG A 39 3.86 11.78 -1.17
C ARG A 39 2.73 11.29 -2.08
N ILE A 40 2.52 9.98 -2.16
CA ILE A 40 1.50 9.39 -3.06
C ILE A 40 0.14 9.20 -2.38
N GLY A 41 0.03 9.56 -1.09
CA GLY A 41 -1.23 9.51 -0.35
C GLY A 41 -1.70 8.09 0.00
N VAL A 42 -0.79 7.15 0.25
CA VAL A 42 -1.14 5.80 0.72
C VAL A 42 -1.90 5.90 2.04
N LYS A 43 -3.03 5.21 2.13
CA LYS A 43 -3.82 5.08 3.35
C LYS A 43 -3.62 3.71 3.97
N THR A 44 -3.93 3.63 5.26
CA THR A 44 -3.82 2.40 6.04
C THR A 44 -5.19 2.06 6.59
N ILE A 45 -5.59 0.80 6.50
CA ILE A 45 -6.80 0.25 7.12
C ILE A 45 -6.40 -0.91 8.05
N CYS A 46 -7.04 -1.00 9.20
CA CYS A 46 -6.91 -2.13 10.11
C CYS A 46 -8.10 -3.06 9.90
N VAL A 47 -7.83 -4.32 9.57
CA VAL A 47 -8.84 -5.38 9.54
C VAL A 47 -8.64 -6.22 10.79
N ALA A 48 -9.69 -6.33 11.60
CA ALA A 48 -9.66 -7.08 12.85
C ALA A 48 -10.61 -8.28 12.76
N ASN A 49 -10.15 -9.45 13.25
CA ASN A 49 -10.94 -10.66 13.40
C ASN A 49 -10.74 -11.21 14.82
N GLY A 50 -11.60 -10.78 15.74
CA GLY A 50 -11.38 -11.02 17.18
C GLY A 50 -10.11 -10.31 17.67
N GLU A 51 -9.15 -11.08 18.16
CA GLU A 51 -7.86 -10.57 18.63
C GLU A 51 -6.85 -10.35 17.48
N GLU A 52 -7.07 -10.98 16.32
CA GLU A 52 -6.20 -10.86 15.17
C GLU A 52 -6.36 -9.49 14.51
N ARG A 53 -5.23 -8.86 14.16
CA ARG A 53 -5.21 -7.55 13.48
C ARG A 53 -4.23 -7.57 12.33
N ILE A 54 -4.69 -7.14 11.15
CA ILE A 54 -3.87 -6.97 9.97
C ILE A 54 -3.96 -5.53 9.50
N TRP A 55 -2.80 -4.92 9.23
CA TRP A 55 -2.72 -3.56 8.71
C TRP A 55 -2.44 -3.59 7.22
N LEU A 56 -3.40 -3.13 6.43
CA LEU A 56 -3.33 -3.09 4.97
C LEU A 56 -3.06 -1.66 4.50
N TRP A 57 -2.19 -1.52 3.51
CA TRP A 57 -1.91 -0.29 2.80
C TRP A 57 -2.58 -0.33 1.44
N TYR A 58 -3.04 0.83 0.98
CA TYR A 58 -3.68 0.97 -0.32
C TYR A 58 -3.60 2.41 -0.82
N ILE A 59 -3.76 2.59 -2.14
CA ILE A 59 -3.85 3.90 -2.78
C ILE A 59 -5.32 4.18 -3.09
N PRO A 60 -5.98 5.15 -2.42
CA PRO A 60 -7.43 5.35 -2.55
C PRO A 60 -7.92 5.53 -3.98
N LYS A 61 -7.21 6.34 -4.80
CA LYS A 61 -7.55 6.54 -6.21
C LYS A 61 -7.55 5.23 -7.01
N ASN A 62 -6.61 4.32 -6.75
CA ASN A 62 -6.47 3.07 -7.50
C ASN A 62 -7.56 2.07 -7.09
N ILE A 63 -7.82 1.95 -5.78
CA ILE A 63 -8.93 1.14 -5.27
C ILE A 63 -10.26 1.64 -5.81
N TRP A 64 -10.50 2.96 -5.75
CA TRP A 64 -11.71 3.55 -6.30
C TRP A 64 -11.84 3.19 -7.78
N ASN A 65 -10.81 3.43 -8.59
CA ASN A 65 -10.85 3.11 -10.02
C ASN A 65 -11.10 1.63 -10.32
N ARG A 66 -10.62 0.70 -9.47
CA ARG A 66 -10.87 -0.74 -9.63
C ARG A 66 -12.32 -1.13 -9.32
N TYR A 67 -12.88 -0.61 -8.23
CA TYR A 67 -14.20 -1.03 -7.75
C TYR A 67 -15.35 -0.11 -8.16
N SER A 68 -15.07 1.11 -8.62
CA SER A 68 -16.06 2.09 -9.08
C SER A 68 -16.38 1.99 -10.57
N GLN A 69 -15.78 1.04 -11.31
CA GLN A 69 -16.22 0.76 -12.67
C GLN A 69 -17.67 0.26 -12.60
N LYS A 70 -18.61 1.20 -12.75
CA LYS A 70 -20.01 0.90 -12.98
C LYS A 70 -20.07 0.05 -14.24
N LYS A 71 -20.71 -1.12 -14.13
CA LYS A 71 -21.29 -1.78 -15.30
C LYS A 71 -22.30 -0.85 -15.97
#